data_AF-G0NFJ4-F1
#
_entry.id   AF-G0NFJ4-F1
#
_cell.length_a   1.000
_cell.length_b   1.000
_cell.length_c   1.000
_cell.angle_alpha   90.00
_cell.angle_beta   90.00
_cell.angle_gamma   90.00
#
_symmetry.space_group_name_H-M   'P 1'
#
loop_
_entity.id
_entity.type
_entity.pdbx_description
1 polymer ?
#
loop_
_entity_poly.entity_id
_entity_poly.type
_entity_poly.pdbx_seq_one_letter_code
_entity_poly.pdbx_strand_id
1 'polypeptide(L)'
;MSPTLFFIFLIPAISGLDFRHRRSVAPFLGSGSSSPEGMHIPQENWHCGSDAFTRNLSYNAVSPHCPSLTAALNHCCAVHDDCYGQQKGQAKCDEEFCECNRMVTRLPTEEGYKCRGTTSDSCDVVKVFGIFAYGNSNYSDPENSGAGVVPASPKTLPEAEGDYLNLYSKCPHVNITLASCSFNFDLCALSHSPDFCANDLCHCMLDAGESDQLHVRECLPAVAHTCRAVLKHASAVLNSKLTRKNLLNSFFIMAGLILVAAASFGFGLFFMYTRVGGSRRKMMEEGKYLQIHTVESSRSVNPLLLNAD
;
A
#
# COMPACT_ATOMS: atom_id res chain seq x y z
N MET A 1 -20.00 7.53 68.88
CA MET A 1 -20.30 6.59 67.78
C MET A 1 -20.55 7.39 66.51
N SER A 2 -19.67 7.24 65.52
CA SER A 2 -19.92 7.26 64.07
C SER A 2 -18.71 7.85 63.33
N PRO A 3 -17.84 7.01 62.73
CA PRO A 3 -16.76 7.45 61.87
C PRO A 3 -17.19 7.24 60.41
N THR A 4 -17.70 8.28 59.75
CA THR A 4 -18.00 8.20 58.31
C THR A 4 -18.12 9.61 57.78
N LEU A 5 -17.08 10.10 57.09
CA LEU A 5 -17.06 11.17 56.08
C LEU A 5 -15.72 11.93 56.12
N PHE A 6 -14.64 11.32 55.63
CA PHE A 6 -13.42 12.06 55.27
C PHE A 6 -12.53 11.24 54.32
N PHE A 7 -13.03 10.86 53.13
CA PHE A 7 -12.19 10.34 52.04
C PHE A 7 -12.89 10.51 50.69
N ILE A 8 -13.10 11.75 50.25
CA ILE A 8 -13.33 12.06 48.83
C ILE A 8 -12.58 13.37 48.56
N PHE A 9 -11.88 13.45 47.42
CA PHE A 9 -11.05 14.56 46.92
C PHE A 9 -9.54 14.48 47.15
N LEU A 10 -8.92 13.35 46.78
CA LEU A 10 -7.58 13.32 46.18
C LEU A 10 -7.58 12.25 45.08
N ILE A 11 -8.40 12.46 44.05
CA ILE A 11 -8.15 11.81 42.76
C ILE A 11 -7.22 12.79 42.02
N PRO A 12 -5.95 12.43 41.73
CA PRO A 12 -5.17 13.24 40.83
C PRO A 12 -5.94 13.29 39.52
N ALA A 13 -6.19 14.49 39.02
CA ALA A 13 -6.62 14.69 37.64
C ALA A 13 -5.49 14.16 36.76
N ILE A 14 -5.52 12.86 36.45
CA ILE A 14 -4.71 12.27 35.41
C ILE A 14 -5.25 12.90 34.14
N SER A 15 -4.48 13.84 33.61
CA SER A 15 -4.71 14.50 32.34
C SER A 15 -4.94 13.45 31.25
N GLY A 16 -6.21 13.14 30.97
CA GLY A 16 -6.64 12.21 29.92
C GLY A 16 -6.39 12.73 28.49
N LEU A 17 -5.49 13.68 28.32
CA LEU A 17 -5.13 14.30 27.04
C LEU A 17 -3.78 13.81 26.49
N ASP A 18 -2.98 13.07 27.27
CA ASP A 18 -1.65 12.60 26.83
C ASP A 18 -1.69 11.26 26.06
N PHE A 19 -2.85 10.61 25.98
CA PHE A 19 -3.00 9.33 25.25
C PHE A 19 -3.08 9.49 23.72
N ARG A 20 -3.06 10.73 23.20
CA ARG A 20 -3.10 11.02 21.76
C ARG A 20 -1.74 11.00 21.09
N HIS A 21 -0.66 10.89 21.85
CA HIS A 21 0.71 10.87 21.33
C HIS A 21 1.23 9.43 21.16
N ARG A 22 0.39 8.53 20.61
CA ARG A 22 0.88 7.25 20.12
C ARG A 22 1.57 7.53 18.79
N ARG A 23 2.89 7.74 18.84
CA ARG A 23 3.75 7.81 17.64
C ARG A 23 3.37 6.69 16.69
N SER A 24 3.34 7.00 15.41
CA SER A 24 2.93 6.19 14.28
C SER A 24 3.92 5.05 14.06
N VAL A 25 4.00 4.12 15.00
CA VAL A 25 4.78 2.88 14.83
C VAL A 25 4.01 1.85 14.00
N ALA A 26 2.70 2.05 13.85
CA ALA A 26 1.78 1.12 13.20
C ALA A 26 1.56 1.27 11.68
N PRO A 27 1.93 2.35 10.96
CA PRO A 27 1.44 2.52 9.59
C PRO A 27 2.04 1.49 8.61
N PHE A 28 3.23 0.94 8.89
CA PHE A 28 3.89 0.00 7.97
C PHE A 28 3.60 -1.48 8.24
N LEU A 29 2.81 -1.80 9.28
CA LEU A 29 2.33 -3.17 9.54
C LEU A 29 1.15 -3.47 8.60
N GLY A 30 1.47 -3.61 7.31
CA GLY A 30 0.53 -3.92 6.26
C GLY A 30 -0.36 -5.11 6.63
N SER A 31 -1.66 -4.88 6.61
CA SER A 31 -2.67 -5.92 6.64
C SER A 31 -2.50 -6.85 5.43
N GLY A 32 -1.84 -8.00 5.62
CA GLY A 32 -2.15 -9.22 4.86
C GLY A 32 -1.40 -9.49 3.55
N SER A 33 -0.20 -8.94 3.32
CA SER A 33 0.66 -9.45 2.24
C SER A 33 1.33 -10.76 2.67
N SER A 34 1.11 -11.83 1.91
CA SER A 34 1.53 -13.21 2.23
C SER A 34 2.97 -13.56 1.81
N SER A 35 3.81 -12.59 1.42
CA SER A 35 5.17 -12.86 0.99
C SER A 35 6.22 -12.21 1.90
N PRO A 36 6.92 -12.98 2.75
CA PRO A 36 7.93 -12.46 3.69
C PRO A 36 9.23 -11.99 3.00
N GLU A 37 9.42 -12.26 1.71
CA GLU A 37 10.66 -11.89 0.99
C GLU A 37 10.73 -10.39 0.63
N GLY A 38 9.60 -9.68 0.60
CA GLY A 38 9.53 -8.27 0.16
C GLY A 38 9.86 -7.21 1.20
N MET A 39 10.07 -7.59 2.48
CA MET A 39 10.22 -6.65 3.60
C MET A 39 11.60 -6.69 4.27
N HIS A 40 12.59 -7.28 3.60
CA HIS A 40 13.94 -7.42 4.14
C HIS A 40 14.71 -6.10 4.11
N ILE A 41 15.25 -5.68 5.25
CA ILE A 41 16.11 -4.49 5.37
C ILE A 41 17.57 -4.89 5.11
N PRO A 42 18.28 -4.29 4.12
CA PRO A 42 19.72 -4.48 3.97
C PRO A 42 20.47 -4.03 5.23
N GLN A 43 21.52 -4.75 5.62
CA GLN A 43 22.25 -4.50 6.86
C GLN A 43 22.80 -3.07 6.98
N GLU A 44 23.18 -2.45 5.85
CA GLU A 44 23.63 -1.06 5.79
C GLU A 44 22.59 -0.04 6.28
N ASN A 45 21.30 -0.38 6.15
CA ASN A 45 20.17 0.45 6.55
C ASN A 45 19.62 0.09 7.94
N TRP A 46 20.29 -0.82 8.66
CA TRP A 46 19.88 -1.25 10.00
C TRP A 46 20.42 -0.30 11.07
N HIS A 47 19.57 0.37 11.85
CA HIS A 47 19.90 1.40 12.83
C HIS A 47 20.10 0.86 14.26
N CYS A 48 19.55 -0.29 14.62
CA CYS A 48 19.63 -0.75 16.02
C CYS A 48 21.07 -1.07 16.44
N GLY A 49 21.69 -0.25 17.28
CA GLY A 49 23.04 -0.48 17.83
C GLY A 49 23.95 0.73 17.63
N SER A 50 24.93 0.90 18.53
CA SER A 50 25.76 2.12 18.57
C SER A 50 26.98 2.07 17.66
N ASP A 51 27.42 0.89 17.25
CA ASP A 51 28.58 0.68 16.39
C ASP A 51 28.35 -0.48 15.40
N ALA A 52 29.29 -0.70 14.49
CA ALA A 52 29.15 -1.73 13.45
C ALA A 52 28.98 -3.15 14.05
N PHE A 53 29.61 -3.45 15.18
CA PHE A 53 29.54 -4.76 15.81
C PHE A 53 28.16 -5.00 16.44
N THR A 54 27.69 -4.05 17.25
CA THR A 54 26.38 -4.10 17.91
C THR A 54 25.23 -4.02 16.92
N ARG A 55 25.36 -3.23 15.83
CA ARG A 55 24.42 -3.23 14.70
C ARG A 55 24.34 -4.58 14.01
N ASN A 56 25.47 -5.23 13.76
CA ASN A 56 25.49 -6.57 13.18
C ASN A 56 24.87 -7.61 14.12
N LEU A 57 25.18 -7.54 15.42
CA LEU A 57 24.63 -8.47 16.41
C LEU A 57 23.11 -8.37 16.50
N SER A 58 22.57 -7.16 16.63
CA SER A 58 21.13 -6.93 16.73
C SER A 58 20.41 -7.29 15.42
N TYR A 59 21.01 -7.01 14.26
CA TYR A 59 20.47 -7.39 12.96
C TYR A 59 20.29 -8.92 12.87
N ASN A 60 21.33 -9.68 13.22
CA ASN A 60 21.29 -11.14 13.19
C ASN A 60 20.36 -11.74 14.26
N ALA A 61 20.10 -11.03 15.36
CA ALA A 61 19.14 -11.44 16.38
C ALA A 61 17.67 -11.21 15.95
N VAL A 62 17.41 -10.20 15.12
CA VAL A 62 16.04 -9.82 14.72
C VAL A 62 15.67 -10.35 13.34
N SER A 63 16.47 -10.07 12.32
CA SER A 63 16.10 -10.30 10.90
C SER A 63 15.65 -11.75 10.59
N PRO A 64 16.34 -12.81 11.06
CA PRO A 64 15.92 -14.20 10.78
C PRO A 64 14.64 -14.63 11.50
N HIS A 65 14.32 -14.00 12.63
CA HIS A 65 13.21 -14.40 13.50
C HIS A 65 11.96 -13.52 13.36
N CYS A 66 12.15 -12.30 12.83
CA CYS A 66 11.16 -11.23 12.74
C CYS A 66 11.10 -10.59 11.34
N PRO A 67 11.13 -11.36 10.23
CA PRO A 67 11.27 -10.79 8.89
C PRO A 67 10.19 -9.75 8.53
N SER A 68 8.93 -9.93 8.94
CA SER A 68 7.84 -9.00 8.65
C SER A 68 7.77 -7.81 9.63
N LEU A 69 8.50 -7.89 10.75
CA LEU A 69 8.55 -6.83 11.76
C LEU A 69 9.88 -6.05 11.74
N THR A 70 10.90 -6.57 11.05
CA THR A 70 12.26 -6.01 10.98
C THR A 70 12.24 -4.53 10.66
N ALA A 71 11.43 -4.09 9.68
CA ALA A 71 11.39 -2.70 9.28
C ALA A 71 10.81 -1.75 10.33
N ALA A 72 9.73 -2.18 10.99
CA ALA A 72 9.12 -1.41 12.07
C ALA A 72 10.00 -1.38 13.33
N LEU A 73 10.67 -2.50 13.65
CA LEU A 73 11.66 -2.55 14.76
C LEU A 73 12.87 -1.66 14.48
N ASN A 74 13.36 -1.66 13.24
CA ASN A 74 14.44 -0.77 12.81
C ASN A 74 14.05 0.71 12.95
N HIS A 75 12.79 1.03 12.63
CA HIS A 75 12.26 2.37 12.80
C HIS A 75 12.22 2.80 14.27
N CYS A 76 11.88 1.90 15.20
CA CYS A 76 11.97 2.18 16.64
C CYS A 76 13.39 2.59 17.06
N CYS A 77 14.41 1.96 16.49
CA CYS A 77 15.81 2.31 16.75
C CYS A 77 16.18 3.67 16.16
N ALA A 78 15.73 3.99 14.95
CA ALA A 78 15.95 5.31 14.36
C ALA A 78 15.38 6.45 15.23
N VAL A 79 14.16 6.27 15.75
CA VAL A 79 13.51 7.21 16.66
C VAL A 79 14.26 7.32 18.00
N HIS A 80 14.77 6.20 18.51
CA HIS A 80 15.55 6.16 19.75
C HIS A 80 16.89 6.88 19.61
N ASP A 81 17.61 6.66 18.50
CA ASP A 81 18.89 7.32 18.22
C ASP A 81 18.73 8.84 18.09
N ASP A 82 17.70 9.32 17.38
CA ASP A 82 17.39 10.76 17.33
C ASP A 82 17.01 11.32 18.71
N CYS A 83 16.31 10.53 19.55
CA CYS A 83 15.97 10.92 20.92
C CYS A 83 17.22 11.07 21.80
N TYR A 84 18.15 10.12 21.69
CA TYR A 84 19.47 10.17 22.33
C TYR A 84 20.26 11.36 21.81
N GLY A 85 20.28 11.60 20.50
CA GLY A 85 21.00 12.73 19.92
C GLY A 85 20.47 14.09 20.37
N GLN A 86 19.15 14.20 20.54
CA GLN A 86 18.50 15.39 21.09
C GLN A 86 18.63 15.52 22.61
N GLN A 87 19.27 14.57 23.30
CA GLN A 87 19.48 14.61 24.75
C GLN A 87 18.18 14.78 25.56
N LYS A 88 17.10 14.08 25.17
CA LYS A 88 15.78 14.19 25.82
C LYS A 88 15.65 13.45 27.15
N GLY A 89 16.74 12.89 27.65
CA GLY A 89 16.82 12.07 28.85
C GLY A 89 16.79 10.57 28.53
N GLN A 90 17.83 9.84 28.96
CA GLN A 90 18.00 8.41 28.68
C GLN A 90 16.75 7.58 29.04
N ALA A 91 16.28 7.68 30.30
CA ALA A 91 15.13 6.92 30.78
C ALA A 91 13.85 7.18 29.97
N LYS A 92 13.66 8.41 29.48
CA LYS A 92 12.51 8.75 28.63
C LYS A 92 12.65 8.10 27.26
N CYS A 93 13.80 8.25 26.61
CA CYS A 93 14.06 7.66 25.31
C CYS A 93 13.96 6.13 25.35
N ASP A 94 14.52 5.49 26.39
CA ASP A 94 14.47 4.04 26.57
C ASP A 94 13.03 3.55 26.75
N GLU A 95 12.22 4.25 27.56
CA GLU A 95 10.81 3.87 27.74
C GLU A 95 10.00 4.02 26.44
N GLU A 96 10.22 5.09 25.68
CA GLU A 96 9.59 5.28 24.37
C GLU A 96 10.03 4.21 23.36
N PHE A 97 11.29 3.80 23.37
CA PHE A 97 11.81 2.68 22.56
C PHE A 97 11.17 1.34 22.95
N CYS A 98 11.09 1.04 24.24
CA CYS A 98 10.45 -0.17 24.73
C CYS A 98 8.96 -0.21 24.35
N GLU A 99 8.25 0.91 24.46
CA GLU A 99 6.85 1.00 24.05
C GLU A 99 6.68 0.81 22.54
N CYS A 100 7.58 1.41 21.76
CA CYS A 100 7.62 1.25 20.31
C CYS A 100 7.73 -0.23 19.92
N ASN A 101 8.72 -0.94 20.48
CA ASN A 101 8.91 -2.37 20.26
C ASN A 101 7.70 -3.22 20.69
N ARG A 102 7.11 -2.89 21.85
CA ARG A 102 5.91 -3.57 22.35
C ARG A 102 4.74 -3.40 21.38
N MET A 103 4.57 -2.22 20.81
CA MET A 103 3.51 -1.92 19.85
C MET A 103 3.71 -2.64 18.51
N VAL A 104 4.95 -2.77 18.03
CA VAL A 104 5.28 -3.53 16.82
C VAL A 104 4.99 -5.02 17.01
N THR A 105 5.39 -5.58 18.15
CA THR A 105 5.26 -7.03 18.46
C THR A 105 3.93 -7.40 19.14
N ARG A 106 2.94 -6.48 19.17
CA ARG A 106 1.68 -6.70 19.89
C ARG A 106 0.76 -7.71 19.22
N LEU A 107 0.86 -7.87 17.90
CA LEU A 107 -0.03 -8.73 17.13
C LEU A 107 0.09 -10.19 17.61
N PRO A 108 -1.03 -10.92 17.78
CA PRO A 108 -1.02 -12.30 18.28
C PRO A 108 -0.65 -13.29 17.17
N THR A 109 0.46 -13.05 16.48
CA THR A 109 1.04 -13.94 15.47
C THR A 109 2.21 -14.72 16.07
N GLU A 110 2.52 -15.90 15.54
CA GLU A 110 3.68 -16.69 16.00
C GLU A 110 4.98 -15.87 15.96
N GLU A 111 5.17 -15.12 14.87
CA GLU A 111 6.29 -14.17 14.72
C GLU A 111 6.25 -13.09 15.81
N GLY A 112 5.10 -12.45 16.03
CA GLY A 112 4.95 -11.43 17.08
C GLY A 112 5.35 -11.93 18.46
N TYR A 113 4.97 -13.17 18.82
CA TYR A 113 5.38 -13.80 20.07
C TYR A 113 6.90 -14.04 20.16
N LYS A 114 7.51 -14.56 19.10
CA LYS A 114 8.97 -14.79 19.04
C LYS A 114 9.74 -13.48 19.18
N CYS A 115 9.34 -12.46 18.43
CA CYS A 115 9.96 -11.14 18.42
C CYS A 115 9.79 -10.40 19.75
N ARG A 116 8.71 -10.65 20.48
CA ARG A 116 8.49 -10.03 21.79
C ARG A 116 9.57 -10.39 22.80
N GLY A 117 10.08 -11.63 22.77
CA GLY A 117 11.21 -12.04 23.63
C GLY A 117 12.45 -11.21 23.33
N THR A 118 12.92 -11.26 22.08
CA THR A 118 14.12 -10.53 21.62
C THR A 118 14.02 -9.02 21.88
N THR A 119 12.84 -8.44 21.69
CA THR A 119 12.63 -6.99 21.90
C THR A 119 12.43 -6.60 23.36
N SER A 120 12.03 -7.54 24.22
CA SER A 120 12.07 -7.35 25.67
C SER A 120 13.52 -7.30 26.15
N ASP A 121 14.36 -8.23 25.67
CA ASP A 121 15.77 -8.25 26.04
C ASP A 121 16.49 -6.97 25.58
N SER A 122 16.17 -6.45 24.39
CA SER A 122 16.75 -5.18 23.93
C SER A 122 16.33 -3.99 24.81
N CYS A 123 15.10 -3.97 25.35
CA CYS A 123 14.65 -2.97 26.31
C CYS A 123 15.48 -2.99 27.60
N ASP A 124 15.76 -4.17 28.14
CA ASP A 124 16.57 -4.31 29.35
C ASP A 124 18.02 -3.90 29.09
N VAL A 125 18.57 -4.26 27.93
CA VAL A 125 19.94 -3.89 27.53
C VAL A 125 20.11 -2.37 27.44
N VAL A 126 19.20 -1.64 26.80
CA VAL A 126 19.32 -0.17 26.70
C VAL A 126 19.16 0.52 28.05
N LYS A 127 18.29 0.01 28.93
CA LYS A 127 18.12 0.57 30.28
C LYS A 127 19.37 0.39 31.15
N VAL A 128 20.08 -0.73 31.02
CA VAL A 128 21.27 -1.03 31.82
C VAL A 128 22.55 -0.43 31.21
N PHE A 129 22.73 -0.54 29.90
CA PHE A 129 23.98 -0.21 29.22
C PHE A 129 23.90 1.03 28.31
N GLY A 130 22.70 1.57 28.08
CA GLY A 130 22.47 2.70 27.17
C GLY A 130 23.09 4.01 27.61
N ILE A 131 23.55 4.14 28.87
CA ILE A 131 24.16 5.37 29.38
C ILE A 131 25.37 5.83 28.55
N PHE A 132 26.18 4.90 28.06
CA PHE A 132 27.35 5.21 27.23
C PHE A 132 26.94 5.70 25.84
N ALA A 133 25.97 5.02 25.22
CA ALA A 133 25.42 5.41 23.93
C ALA A 133 24.75 6.78 24.03
N TYR A 134 23.91 6.99 25.05
CA TYR A 134 23.23 8.25 25.32
C TYR A 134 24.20 9.43 25.46
N GLY A 135 25.29 9.25 26.22
CA GLY A 135 26.31 10.29 26.39
C GLY A 135 27.03 10.66 25.09
N ASN A 136 27.26 9.69 24.20
CA ASN A 136 28.02 9.88 22.96
C ASN A 136 27.18 10.37 21.78
N SER A 137 25.85 10.29 21.84
CA SER A 137 25.00 10.62 20.69
C SER A 137 24.70 12.11 20.50
N ASN A 138 25.09 13.00 21.43
CA ASN A 138 24.64 14.38 21.51
C ASN A 138 24.84 15.21 20.21
N TYR A 139 23.74 15.65 19.57
CA TYR A 139 23.77 16.51 18.38
C TYR A 139 24.28 17.92 18.63
N SER A 140 24.29 18.37 19.88
CA SER A 140 24.91 19.64 20.26
C SER A 140 26.43 19.58 20.24
N ASP A 141 27.01 18.37 20.20
CA ASP A 141 28.44 18.17 20.03
C ASP A 141 28.78 18.14 18.53
N PRO A 142 29.62 19.07 18.03
CA PRO A 142 30.00 19.12 16.62
C PRO A 142 30.68 17.83 16.13
N GLU A 143 31.36 17.08 17.00
CA GLU A 143 31.97 15.78 16.63
C GLU A 143 30.91 14.70 16.37
N ASN A 144 29.72 14.85 16.95
CA ASN A 144 28.60 13.90 16.89
C ASN A 144 27.38 14.44 16.12
N SER A 145 27.52 15.58 15.43
CA SER A 145 26.47 16.34 14.74
C SER A 145 25.90 15.69 13.45
N GLY A 146 25.75 14.36 13.43
CA GLY A 146 25.12 13.63 12.32
C GLY A 146 26.05 13.29 11.17
N ALA A 147 27.38 13.34 11.38
CA ALA A 147 28.41 13.11 10.37
C ALA A 147 28.44 11.69 9.72
N GLY A 148 27.49 10.80 10.05
CA GLY A 148 27.41 9.44 9.52
C GLY A 148 26.10 9.05 8.85
N VAL A 149 25.06 9.89 8.90
CA VAL A 149 23.74 9.54 8.37
C VAL A 149 23.62 10.05 6.94
N VAL A 150 23.58 9.13 5.97
CA VAL A 150 23.35 9.47 4.56
C VAL A 150 21.87 9.85 4.39
N PRO A 151 21.56 11.08 3.96
CA PRO A 151 20.18 11.46 3.65
C PRO A 151 19.59 10.47 2.62
N ALA A 152 18.41 9.94 2.93
CA ALA A 152 17.69 9.04 2.05
C ALA A 152 16.34 9.67 1.66
N SER A 153 16.02 9.66 0.37
CA SER A 153 14.74 10.05 -0.19
C SER A 153 14.00 8.81 -0.73
N PRO A 154 12.64 8.83 -0.80
CA PRO A 154 11.90 7.67 -1.24
C PRO A 154 12.13 7.44 -2.74
N LYS A 155 12.74 6.32 -3.10
CA LYS A 155 13.10 5.99 -4.49
C LYS A 155 11.89 5.81 -5.40
N THR A 156 10.76 5.44 -4.81
CA THR A 156 9.49 5.28 -5.52
C THR A 156 8.74 6.61 -5.74
N LEU A 157 9.28 7.74 -5.25
CA LEU A 157 8.73 9.11 -5.40
C LEU A 157 9.78 10.11 -5.93
N PRO A 158 10.33 9.94 -7.15
CA PRO A 158 11.38 10.84 -7.66
C PRO A 158 10.92 12.31 -7.78
N GLU A 159 9.61 12.55 -8.01
CA GLU A 159 9.06 13.90 -8.12
C GLU A 159 9.08 14.67 -6.78
N ALA A 160 9.10 13.97 -5.65
CA ALA A 160 9.12 14.56 -4.31
C ALA A 160 10.54 14.55 -3.69
N GLU A 161 11.55 14.07 -4.40
CA GLU A 161 12.91 13.92 -3.89
C GLU A 161 13.48 15.25 -3.38
N GLY A 162 13.35 16.33 -4.17
CA GLY A 162 13.84 17.65 -3.75
C GLY A 162 13.16 18.19 -2.50
N ASP A 163 11.83 18.01 -2.40
CA ASP A 163 11.06 18.38 -1.21
C ASP A 163 11.46 17.53 0.01
N TYR A 164 11.76 16.26 -0.20
CA TYR A 164 12.20 15.34 0.85
C TYR A 164 13.60 15.67 1.35
N LEU A 165 14.55 15.88 0.44
CA LEU A 165 15.93 16.23 0.79
C LEU A 165 16.01 17.58 1.52
N ASN A 166 15.11 18.51 1.21
CA ASN A 166 15.01 19.78 1.93
C ASN A 166 14.65 19.58 3.42
N LEU A 167 13.95 18.50 3.80
CA LEU A 167 13.62 18.21 5.20
C LEU A 167 14.86 18.06 6.07
N TYR A 168 15.92 17.42 5.58
CA TYR A 168 17.16 17.23 6.35
C TYR A 168 17.83 18.55 6.74
N SER A 169 17.63 19.61 5.94
CA SER A 169 18.12 20.94 6.27
C SER A 169 17.23 21.68 7.28
N LYS A 170 15.93 21.33 7.35
CA LYS A 170 14.93 21.98 8.18
C LYS A 170 14.64 21.26 9.50
N CYS A 171 15.01 19.99 9.58
CA CYS A 171 14.76 19.08 10.68
C CYS A 171 16.04 18.33 11.07
N PRO A 172 17.17 19.03 11.33
CA PRO A 172 18.48 18.41 11.43
C PRO A 172 18.62 17.40 12.58
N HIS A 173 17.74 17.44 13.59
CA HIS A 173 17.80 16.55 14.75
C HIS A 173 16.90 15.32 14.63
N VAL A 174 16.31 15.08 13.46
CA VAL A 174 15.49 13.89 13.19
C VAL A 174 15.84 13.22 11.85
N ASN A 175 17.10 13.39 11.43
CA ASN A 175 17.59 12.89 10.16
C ASN A 175 17.52 11.35 10.08
N ILE A 176 17.77 10.64 11.18
CA ILE A 176 17.74 9.17 11.20
C ILE A 176 16.30 8.69 11.02
N THR A 177 15.35 9.29 11.76
CA THR A 177 13.92 8.99 11.64
C THR A 177 13.40 9.30 10.24
N LEU A 178 13.77 10.45 9.65
CA LEU A 178 13.36 10.81 8.29
C LEU A 178 13.91 9.82 7.24
N ALA A 179 15.16 9.37 7.36
CA ALA A 179 15.70 8.34 6.48
C ALA A 179 14.94 7.01 6.63
N SER A 180 14.60 6.64 7.87
CA SER A 180 13.80 5.46 8.17
C SER A 180 12.37 5.56 7.62
N CYS A 181 11.73 6.73 7.70
CA CYS A 181 10.41 6.98 7.10
C CYS A 181 10.42 6.75 5.59
N SER A 182 11.44 7.29 4.91
CA SER A 182 11.65 7.12 3.47
C SER A 182 11.78 5.64 3.10
N PHE A 183 12.63 4.92 3.82
CA PHE A 183 12.88 3.51 3.55
C PHE A 183 11.64 2.64 3.79
N ASN A 184 10.90 2.89 4.88
CA ASN A 184 9.65 2.18 5.16
C ASN A 184 8.57 2.47 4.09
N PHE A 185 8.52 3.69 3.55
CA PHE A 185 7.64 3.99 2.43
C PHE A 185 8.00 3.18 1.18
N ASP A 186 9.28 3.10 0.82
CA ASP A 186 9.71 2.30 -0.33
C ASP A 186 9.35 0.82 -0.15
N LEU A 187 9.55 0.24 1.03
CA LEU A 187 9.11 -1.12 1.34
C LEU A 187 7.60 -1.30 1.20
N CYS A 188 6.81 -0.34 1.71
CA CYS A 188 5.37 -0.34 1.57
C CYS A 188 4.97 -0.27 0.08
N ALA A 189 5.61 0.60 -0.71
CA ALA A 189 5.32 0.80 -2.12
C ALA A 189 5.80 -0.37 -3.02
N LEU A 190 6.64 -1.27 -2.51
CA LEU A 190 6.95 -2.55 -3.17
C LEU A 190 5.82 -3.57 -3.01
N SER A 191 5.17 -3.59 -1.83
CA SER A 191 4.10 -4.54 -1.52
C SER A 191 2.71 -4.02 -1.89
N HIS A 192 2.55 -2.71 -1.85
CA HIS A 192 1.32 -1.97 -2.10
C HIS A 192 1.57 -0.87 -3.12
N SER A 193 0.59 -0.02 -3.36
CA SER A 193 0.79 1.12 -4.24
C SER A 193 1.30 2.35 -3.50
N PRO A 194 2.05 3.25 -4.16
CA PRO A 194 2.49 4.51 -3.56
C PRO A 194 1.32 5.34 -2.98
N ASP A 195 0.14 5.26 -3.62
CA ASP A 195 -1.07 5.94 -3.14
C ASP A 195 -1.60 5.39 -1.80
N PHE A 196 -1.40 4.09 -1.55
CA PHE A 196 -1.75 3.46 -0.27
C PHE A 196 -0.80 3.91 0.84
N CYS A 197 0.50 3.98 0.54
CA CYS A 197 1.56 4.25 1.51
C CYS A 197 1.79 5.75 1.81
N ALA A 198 1.20 6.65 1.01
CA ALA A 198 1.47 8.08 1.10
C ALA A 198 1.04 8.71 2.43
N ASN A 199 -0.11 8.30 2.96
CA ASN A 199 -0.61 8.81 4.23
C ASN A 199 0.30 8.40 5.40
N ASP A 200 0.80 7.17 5.33
CA ASP A 200 1.71 6.57 6.31
C ASP A 200 3.07 7.28 6.34
N LEU A 201 3.63 7.60 5.18
CA LEU A 201 4.82 8.44 5.08
C LEU A 201 4.58 9.83 5.67
N CYS A 202 3.43 10.45 5.38
CA CYS A 202 3.09 11.77 5.93
C CYS A 202 3.01 11.75 7.45
N HIS A 203 2.37 10.74 8.05
CA HIS A 203 2.32 10.58 9.50
C HIS A 203 3.72 10.36 10.11
N CYS A 204 4.54 9.51 9.48
CA CYS A 204 5.92 9.29 9.92
C CYS A 204 6.75 10.58 9.93
N MET A 205 6.68 11.37 8.84
CA MET A 205 7.40 12.65 8.77
C MET A 205 6.86 13.69 9.76
N LEU A 206 5.54 13.71 10.01
CA LEU A 206 4.94 14.62 10.98
C LEU A 206 5.41 14.30 12.40
N ASP A 207 5.40 13.03 12.79
CA ASP A 207 5.90 12.60 14.11
C ASP A 207 7.39 12.89 14.27
N ALA A 208 8.19 12.69 13.21
CA ALA A 208 9.59 13.10 13.19
C ALA A 208 9.71 14.61 13.39
N GLY A 209 8.96 15.42 12.63
CA GLY A 209 9.05 16.86 12.73
C GLY A 209 8.58 17.45 14.06
N GLU A 210 7.59 16.84 14.71
CA GLU A 210 7.16 17.20 16.07
C GLU A 210 8.23 16.83 17.12
N SER A 211 9.04 15.80 16.84
CA SER A 211 10.15 15.42 17.70
C SER A 211 11.27 16.47 17.68
N ASP A 212 11.57 17.15 16.57
CA ASP A 212 12.59 18.22 16.54
C ASP A 212 12.08 19.52 17.21
N GLN A 213 12.09 19.54 18.55
CA GLN A 213 11.56 20.66 19.34
C GLN A 213 12.33 21.97 19.12
N LEU A 214 13.61 21.89 18.75
CA LEU A 214 14.45 23.06 18.52
C LEU A 214 14.13 23.72 17.19
N HIS A 215 13.84 22.95 16.14
CA HIS A 215 13.55 23.45 14.80
C HIS A 215 12.08 23.35 14.40
N VAL A 216 11.18 23.04 15.33
CA VAL A 216 9.74 22.79 15.09
C VAL A 216 9.06 23.86 14.20
N ARG A 217 9.47 25.13 14.30
CA ARG A 217 8.91 26.25 13.53
C ARG A 217 9.27 26.22 12.05
N GLU A 218 10.41 25.64 11.69
CA GLU A 218 10.84 25.48 10.29
C GLU A 218 10.54 24.07 9.78
N CYS A 219 10.72 23.08 10.66
CA CYS A 219 10.55 21.67 10.34
C CYS A 219 9.09 21.32 10.00
N LEU A 220 8.11 21.66 10.83
CA LEU A 220 6.71 21.30 10.56
C LEU A 220 6.14 21.90 9.27
N PRO A 221 6.38 23.18 8.93
CA PRO A 221 6.00 23.70 7.62
C PRO A 221 6.68 22.99 6.45
N ALA A 222 7.95 22.60 6.59
CA ALA A 222 8.68 21.84 5.57
C ALA A 222 8.06 20.44 5.40
N VAL A 223 7.80 19.74 6.50
CA VAL A 223 7.08 18.45 6.49
C VAL A 223 5.72 18.60 5.81
N ALA A 224 4.92 19.61 6.18
CA ALA A 224 3.62 19.85 5.56
C ALA A 224 3.73 20.13 4.06
N HIS A 225 4.79 20.82 3.62
CA HIS A 225 5.07 21.04 2.19
C HIS A 225 5.36 19.70 1.48
N THR A 226 6.26 18.90 2.02
CA THR A 226 6.64 17.60 1.46
C THR A 226 5.45 16.62 1.45
N CYS A 227 4.63 16.59 2.51
CA CYS A 227 3.38 15.81 2.55
C CYS A 227 2.44 16.17 1.41
N ARG A 228 2.28 17.46 1.08
CA ARG A 228 1.44 17.88 -0.05
C ARG A 228 2.00 17.37 -1.38
N ALA A 229 3.32 17.39 -1.57
CA ALA A 229 3.95 16.87 -2.77
C ALA A 229 3.73 15.35 -2.91
N VAL A 230 3.96 14.60 -1.83
CA VAL A 230 3.72 13.14 -1.75
C VAL A 230 2.26 12.80 -2.04
N LEU A 231 1.31 13.46 -1.38
CA LEU A 231 -0.13 13.22 -1.57
C LEU A 231 -0.60 13.62 -2.97
N LYS A 232 -0.05 14.69 -3.55
CA LYS A 232 -0.33 15.09 -4.94
C LYS A 232 0.12 14.00 -5.91
N HIS A 233 1.32 13.47 -5.75
CA HIS A 233 1.82 12.36 -6.57
C HIS A 233 0.95 11.11 -6.42
N ALA A 234 0.64 10.71 -5.18
CA ALA A 234 -0.28 9.60 -4.88
C ALA A 234 -1.63 9.76 -5.59
N SER A 235 -2.21 10.96 -5.56
CA SER A 235 -3.48 11.25 -6.24
C SER A 235 -3.37 11.10 -7.76
N ALA A 236 -2.24 11.49 -8.36
CA ALA A 236 -1.99 11.35 -9.79
C ALA A 236 -1.86 9.88 -10.20
N VAL A 237 -1.13 9.08 -9.41
CA VAL A 237 -1.01 7.62 -9.60
C VAL A 237 -2.38 6.95 -9.52
N LEU A 238 -3.19 7.27 -8.51
CA LEU A 238 -4.53 6.73 -8.36
C LEU A 238 -5.44 7.08 -9.55
N ASN A 239 -5.42 8.35 -9.98
CA ASN A 239 -6.19 8.82 -11.13
C ASN A 239 -5.78 8.12 -12.44
N SER A 240 -4.48 7.88 -12.63
CA SER A 240 -3.98 7.16 -13.80
C SER A 240 -4.48 5.70 -13.84
N LYS A 241 -4.54 5.02 -12.67
CA LYS A 241 -5.06 3.65 -12.55
C LYS A 241 -6.56 3.60 -12.84
N LEU A 242 -7.34 4.53 -12.29
CA LEU A 242 -8.77 4.64 -12.55
C LEU A 242 -9.05 4.89 -14.03
N THR A 243 -8.30 5.80 -14.64
CA THR A 243 -8.43 6.11 -16.08
C THR A 243 -8.12 4.88 -16.94
N ARG A 244 -7.05 4.15 -16.63
CA ARG A 244 -6.69 2.91 -17.33
C ARG A 244 -7.76 1.82 -17.16
N LYS A 245 -8.29 1.66 -15.94
CA LYS A 245 -9.37 0.70 -15.66
C LYS A 245 -10.65 1.04 -16.42
N ASN A 246 -11.02 2.32 -16.45
CA ASN A 246 -12.18 2.80 -17.21
C ASN A 246 -12.00 2.61 -18.71
N LEU A 247 -10.79 2.85 -19.24
CA LEU A 247 -10.48 2.62 -20.65
C LEU A 247 -10.59 1.14 -21.02
N LEU A 248 -10.04 0.24 -20.19
CA LEU A 248 -10.15 -1.21 -20.40
C LEU A 248 -11.60 -1.68 -20.33
N ASN A 249 -12.36 -1.23 -19.33
CA ASN A 249 -13.79 -1.56 -19.21
C ASN A 249 -14.57 -1.08 -20.43
N SER A 250 -14.31 0.14 -20.89
CA SER A 250 -14.92 0.69 -22.10
C SER A 250 -14.57 -0.15 -23.34
N PHE A 251 -13.31 -0.56 -23.48
CA PHE A 251 -12.88 -1.45 -24.56
C PHE A 251 -13.60 -2.81 -24.54
N PHE A 252 -13.74 -3.43 -23.37
CA PHE A 252 -14.47 -4.70 -23.24
C PHE A 252 -15.97 -4.55 -23.57
N ILE A 253 -16.60 -3.45 -23.15
CA ILE A 253 -17.99 -3.15 -23.50
C ILE A 253 -18.14 -2.98 -25.02
N MET A 254 -17.25 -2.20 -25.66
CA MET A 254 -17.30 -1.98 -27.10
C MET A 254 -17.05 -3.27 -27.89
N ALA A 255 -16.08 -4.09 -27.48
CA ALA A 255 -15.85 -5.40 -28.09
C ALA A 255 -17.07 -6.33 -27.96
N GLY A 256 -17.72 -6.35 -26.80
CA GLY A 256 -18.95 -7.10 -26.59
C GLY A 256 -20.10 -6.64 -27.50
N LEU A 257 -20.28 -5.32 -27.67
CA LEU A 257 -21.29 -4.76 -28.57
C LEU A 257 -21.01 -5.12 -30.04
N ILE A 258 -19.75 -5.07 -30.47
CA ILE A 258 -19.34 -5.48 -31.83
C ILE A 258 -19.63 -6.97 -32.07
N LEU A 259 -19.35 -7.84 -31.09
CA LEU A 259 -19.65 -9.27 -31.19
C LEU A 259 -21.16 -9.53 -31.29
N VAL A 260 -21.98 -8.85 -30.50
CA VAL A 260 -23.45 -8.95 -30.57
C VAL A 260 -23.97 -8.46 -31.92
N ALA A 261 -23.44 -7.36 -32.43
CA ALA A 261 -23.80 -6.83 -33.75
C ALA A 261 -23.42 -7.81 -34.88
N ALA A 262 -22.20 -8.36 -34.85
CA ALA A 262 -21.73 -9.33 -35.83
C ALA A 262 -22.55 -10.64 -35.80
N ALA A 263 -22.89 -11.14 -34.61
CA ALA A 263 -23.76 -12.31 -34.45
C ALA A 263 -25.17 -12.05 -34.99
N SER A 264 -25.73 -10.89 -34.70
CA SER A 264 -27.06 -10.48 -35.19
C SER A 264 -27.08 -10.37 -36.71
N PHE A 265 -26.04 -9.77 -37.30
CA PHE A 265 -25.89 -9.67 -38.75
C PHE A 265 -25.70 -11.04 -39.40
N GLY A 266 -24.85 -11.90 -38.82
CA GLY A 266 -24.65 -13.28 -39.28
C GLY A 266 -25.93 -14.11 -39.22
N PHE A 267 -26.71 -13.98 -38.15
CA PHE A 267 -28.03 -14.63 -38.03
C PHE A 267 -29.02 -14.12 -39.09
N GLY A 268 -29.05 -12.81 -39.33
CA GLY A 268 -29.86 -12.21 -40.40
C GLY A 268 -29.50 -12.75 -41.78
N LEU A 269 -28.21 -12.84 -42.11
CA LEU A 269 -27.74 -13.42 -43.37
C LEU A 269 -28.09 -14.92 -43.49
N PHE A 270 -27.92 -15.69 -42.42
CA PHE A 270 -28.29 -17.11 -42.39
C PHE A 270 -29.79 -17.32 -42.60
N PHE A 271 -30.63 -16.50 -41.95
CA PHE A 271 -32.08 -16.53 -42.11
C PHE A 271 -32.50 -16.19 -43.55
N MET A 272 -31.90 -15.17 -44.16
CA MET A 272 -32.16 -14.81 -45.56
C MET A 272 -31.74 -15.92 -46.51
N TYR A 273 -30.56 -16.52 -46.30
CA TYR A 273 -30.05 -17.64 -47.10
C TYR A 273 -30.98 -18.86 -47.05
N THR A 274 -31.39 -19.27 -45.84
CA THR A 274 -32.29 -20.43 -45.65
C THR A 274 -33.67 -20.18 -46.26
N ARG A 275 -34.21 -18.96 -46.17
CA ARG A 275 -35.49 -18.58 -46.79
C ARG A 275 -35.43 -18.65 -48.32
N VAL A 276 -34.39 -18.12 -48.95
CA VAL A 276 -34.21 -18.18 -50.41
C VAL A 276 -34.03 -19.63 -50.88
N GLY A 277 -33.26 -20.44 -50.14
CA GLY A 277 -33.13 -21.88 -50.41
C GLY A 277 -34.45 -22.64 -50.34
N GLY A 278 -35.29 -22.30 -49.36
CA GLY A 278 -36.65 -22.85 -49.22
C GLY A 278 -37.55 -22.51 -50.42
N SER A 279 -37.57 -21.24 -50.86
CA SER A 279 -38.33 -20.84 -52.05
C SER A 279 -37.86 -21.55 -53.32
N ARG A 280 -36.56 -21.73 -53.52
CA ARG A 280 -36.04 -22.49 -54.68
C ARG A 280 -36.47 -23.95 -54.67
N ARG A 281 -36.45 -24.61 -53.50
CA ARG A 281 -36.95 -26.00 -53.38
C ARG A 281 -38.43 -26.09 -53.71
N LYS A 282 -39.24 -25.14 -53.21
CA LYS A 282 -40.69 -25.11 -53.49
C LYS A 282 -40.98 -24.95 -54.98
N MET A 283 -40.26 -24.08 -55.68
CA MET A 283 -40.41 -23.93 -57.14
C MET A 283 -39.93 -25.16 -57.92
N MET A 284 -38.93 -25.90 -57.43
CA MET A 284 -38.47 -27.13 -58.07
C MET A 284 -39.45 -28.30 -57.88
N GLU A 285 -40.16 -28.37 -56.75
CA GLU A 285 -41.25 -29.33 -56.55
C GLU A 285 -42.48 -28.98 -57.40
N GLU A 286 -42.93 -27.72 -57.39
CA GLU A 286 -44.07 -27.27 -58.22
C GLU A 286 -43.79 -27.45 -59.73
N GLY A 287 -42.54 -27.23 -60.16
CA GLY A 287 -42.11 -27.51 -61.53
C GLY A 287 -42.16 -28.99 -61.93
N LYS A 288 -41.95 -29.93 -60.98
CA LYS A 288 -42.13 -31.36 -61.24
C LYS A 288 -43.61 -31.75 -61.42
N TYR A 289 -44.55 -31.06 -60.75
CA TYR A 289 -45.98 -31.33 -60.92
C TYR A 289 -46.54 -30.83 -62.26
N LEU A 290 -46.03 -29.70 -62.78
CA LEU A 290 -46.47 -29.18 -64.09
C LEU A 290 -46.01 -30.01 -65.29
N GLN A 291 -44.89 -30.73 -65.16
CA GLN A 291 -44.38 -31.59 -66.22
C GLN A 291 -45.19 -32.89 -66.39
N ILE A 292 -45.99 -33.27 -65.38
CA ILE A 292 -46.85 -34.47 -65.45
C ILE A 292 -48.17 -34.16 -66.18
N HIS A 293 -48.71 -32.95 -66.05
CA HIS A 293 -50.02 -32.59 -66.65
C HIS A 293 -49.96 -32.11 -68.11
N THR A 294 -48.80 -31.73 -68.64
CA THR A 294 -48.68 -31.23 -70.01
C THR A 294 -48.64 -32.33 -71.08
N VAL A 295 -48.61 -33.61 -70.69
CA VAL A 295 -48.61 -34.75 -71.64
C VAL A 295 -50.04 -35.23 -71.98
N GLU A 296 -51.08 -34.82 -71.24
CA GLU A 296 -52.47 -35.29 -71.48
C GLU A 296 -53.34 -34.37 -72.35
N SER A 297 -52.92 -33.13 -72.66
CA SER A 297 -53.76 -32.15 -73.38
C SER A 297 -53.62 -32.15 -74.92
N SER A 298 -53.28 -33.28 -75.54
CA SER A 298 -53.16 -33.39 -77.01
C SER A 298 -54.03 -34.49 -77.65
N ARG A 299 -55.02 -35.03 -76.93
CA ARG A 299 -55.99 -36.02 -77.47
C ARG A 299 -57.44 -35.59 -77.21
N SER A 300 -58.03 -34.79 -78.09
CA SER A 300 -59.50 -34.77 -78.31
C SER A 300 -59.90 -33.78 -79.42
N VAL A 301 -59.87 -34.23 -80.67
CA VAL A 301 -60.85 -33.78 -81.68
C VAL A 301 -61.15 -34.99 -82.56
N ASN A 302 -62.36 -35.54 -82.46
CA ASN A 302 -62.92 -36.47 -83.44
C ASN A 302 -64.38 -36.08 -83.68
N PRO A 303 -64.83 -35.90 -84.93
CA PRO A 303 -66.20 -35.51 -85.27
C PRO A 303 -67.02 -36.77 -85.61
N LEU A 304 -68.14 -37.00 -84.93
CA LEU A 304 -69.11 -38.01 -85.37
C LEU A 304 -70.56 -37.61 -85.07
N LEU A 305 -71.34 -37.63 -86.16
CA LEU A 305 -72.71 -38.16 -86.30
C LEU A 305 -73.87 -37.45 -85.58
N LEU A 306 -74.90 -37.10 -86.37
CA LEU A 306 -76.14 -37.90 -86.42
C LEU A 306 -77.07 -37.41 -87.54
N ASN A 307 -77.25 -38.28 -88.54
CA ASN A 307 -78.50 -38.40 -89.31
C ASN A 307 -79.50 -39.19 -88.46
N ALA A 308 -80.77 -38.78 -88.44
CA ALA A 308 -81.94 -39.65 -88.41
C ALA A 308 -83.22 -38.81 -88.58
N ASP A 309 -83.96 -39.12 -89.65
CA ASP A 309 -85.41 -39.07 -89.88
C ASP A 309 -86.27 -37.88 -89.37
#